data_AF-A0A9W6DHE3-F1
#
_entry.id   AF-A0A9W6DHE3-F1
#
_cell.length_a   1.000
_cell.length_b   1.000
_cell.length_c   1.000
_cell.angle_alpha   90.00
_cell.angle_beta   90.00
_cell.angle_gamma   90.00
#
_symmetry.space_group_name_H-M   'P 1'
#
loop_
_entity.id
_entity.type
_entity.pdbx_description
1 polymer ?
#
loop_
_entity_poly.entity_id
_entity_poly.type
_entity_poly.pdbx_seq_one_letter_code
_entity_poly.pdbx_strand_id
1 'polypeptide(L)'
;MKNNEMVPIEVTCSIDPKMSEIRSLLKNNRIINTKLSIGSWRVIPKKESKIKNIKKEIEVLLKALDENKISKLYCDYPFSINNKCNTVDIKKIYSSLCRLRIEYVKKIAVSSFNNKIIIGYPCEGTIVEEKNINIAVRNECLKEDNIKKLNTNLKERHFVIYVDESNYSVWKPMVYIHEPVSSPQVNMDNLIIWLITSIDTRFVIWKSDNGGKWEIIHTNI
;
A
#
# COMPACT_ATOMS: atom_id res chain seq x y z
N MET A 1 34.40 -24.82 16.81
CA MET A 1 33.05 -24.27 16.54
C MET A 1 33.13 -23.50 15.24
N LYS A 2 32.41 -23.93 14.18
CA LYS A 2 32.42 -23.21 12.90
C LYS A 2 31.55 -21.96 13.04
N ASN A 3 32.10 -20.80 12.69
CA ASN A 3 31.33 -19.55 12.60
C ASN A 3 30.18 -19.76 11.61
N ASN A 4 28.94 -19.54 12.07
CA ASN A 4 27.79 -19.41 11.19
C ASN A 4 27.93 -18.06 10.46
N GLU A 5 28.54 -18.07 9.29
CA GLU A 5 28.58 -16.89 8.44
C GLU A 5 27.17 -16.64 7.87
N MET A 6 26.53 -15.56 8.32
CA MET A 6 25.30 -15.03 7.74
C MET A 6 25.68 -13.95 6.72
N VAL A 7 25.19 -14.06 5.49
CA VAL A 7 25.32 -13.00 4.48
C VAL A 7 23.91 -12.45 4.20
N PRO A 8 23.60 -11.21 4.64
CA PRO A 8 22.35 -10.57 4.27
C PRO A 8 22.43 -10.10 2.81
N ILE A 9 21.42 -10.45 2.03
CA ILE A 9 21.25 -9.92 0.67
C ILE A 9 20.26 -8.77 0.76
N GLU A 10 20.73 -7.55 0.48
CA GLU A 10 19.89 -6.38 0.32
C GLU A 10 19.34 -6.33 -1.10
N VAL A 11 18.02 -6.15 -1.22
CA VAL A 11 17.34 -5.99 -2.49
C VAL A 11 16.74 -4.59 -2.56
N THR A 12 17.25 -3.80 -3.49
CA THR A 12 16.69 -2.49 -3.84
C THR A 12 15.93 -2.62 -5.16
N CYS A 13 14.60 -2.47 -5.12
CA CYS A 13 13.81 -2.46 -6.34
C CYS A 13 13.68 -1.03 -6.91
N SER A 14 13.84 -0.90 -8.23
CA SER A 14 13.85 0.38 -8.93
C SER A 14 12.50 1.11 -8.91
N ILE A 15 12.59 2.44 -8.98
CA ILE A 15 11.47 3.38 -9.09
C ILE A 15 10.70 3.12 -10.39
N ASP A 16 9.39 2.92 -10.31
CA ASP A 16 8.50 2.98 -11.49
C ASP A 16 8.60 4.39 -12.10
N PRO A 17 9.11 4.55 -13.34
CA PRO A 17 9.30 5.88 -13.94
C PRO A 17 8.01 6.71 -14.05
N LYS A 18 6.84 6.06 -14.09
CA LYS A 18 5.55 6.77 -14.09
C LYS A 18 5.21 7.34 -12.72
N MET A 19 5.75 6.78 -11.63
CA MET A 19 5.55 7.28 -10.27
C MET A 19 6.37 8.54 -9.97
N SER A 20 7.57 8.67 -10.55
CA SER A 20 8.37 9.89 -10.38
C SER A 20 7.68 11.12 -11.01
N GLU A 21 7.05 10.94 -12.17
CA GLU A 21 6.24 11.97 -12.84
C GLU A 21 5.06 12.42 -11.98
N ILE A 22 4.28 11.46 -11.45
CA ILE A 22 3.13 11.79 -10.59
C ILE A 22 3.58 12.44 -9.28
N ARG A 23 4.69 11.98 -8.68
CA ARG A 23 5.26 12.60 -7.49
C ARG A 23 5.64 14.06 -7.74
N SER A 24 6.24 14.36 -8.89
CA SER A 24 6.55 15.72 -9.33
C SER A 24 5.28 16.57 -9.45
N LEU A 25 4.24 16.06 -10.12
CA LEU A 25 2.96 16.76 -10.30
C LEU A 25 2.28 17.10 -8.98
N LEU A 26 2.36 16.22 -7.97
CA LEU A 26 1.68 16.37 -6.68
C LEU A 26 2.50 17.12 -5.63
N LYS A 27 3.82 17.27 -5.80
CA LYS A 27 4.76 17.86 -4.81
C LYS A 27 4.24 19.16 -4.18
N ASN A 28 3.70 20.06 -5.00
CA ASN A 28 3.16 21.36 -4.55
C ASN A 28 1.64 21.50 -4.72
N ASN A 29 0.96 20.46 -5.23
CA ASN A 29 -0.41 20.55 -5.73
C ASN A 29 -1.37 19.57 -5.05
N ARG A 30 -0.93 18.89 -4.00
CA ARG A 30 -1.70 17.86 -3.30
C ARG A 30 -2.79 18.39 -2.37
N ILE A 31 -2.73 19.65 -1.96
CA ILE A 31 -3.69 20.24 -1.02
C ILE A 31 -4.71 21.08 -1.80
N ILE A 32 -5.99 20.90 -1.50
CA ILE A 32 -7.10 21.70 -2.00
C ILE A 32 -7.86 22.22 -0.77
N ASN A 33 -8.19 23.51 -0.74
CA ASN A 33 -9.10 24.03 0.27
C ASN A 33 -10.53 23.71 -0.16
N THR A 34 -11.32 23.08 0.71
CA THR A 34 -12.72 22.78 0.42
C THR A 34 -13.65 23.80 1.07
N LYS A 35 -14.70 24.18 0.35
CA LYS A 35 -15.78 25.04 0.84
C LYS A 35 -17.08 24.26 1.08
N LEU A 36 -17.20 23.07 0.47
CA LEU A 36 -18.44 22.31 0.42
C LEU A 36 -18.52 21.16 1.42
N SER A 37 -17.39 20.59 1.85
CA SER A 37 -17.36 19.45 2.77
C SER A 37 -16.99 19.88 4.19
N ILE A 38 -17.55 19.19 5.18
CA ILE A 38 -17.30 19.49 6.60
C ILE A 38 -16.08 18.68 7.04
N GLY A 39 -15.00 19.35 7.43
CA GLY A 39 -13.77 18.70 7.87
C GLY A 39 -12.84 18.33 6.71
N SER A 40 -11.81 17.57 7.03
CA SER A 40 -10.74 17.27 6.07
C SER A 40 -10.82 15.86 5.52
N TRP A 41 -10.33 15.71 4.29
CA TRP A 41 -10.42 14.50 3.52
C TRP A 41 -9.07 14.11 2.93
N ARG A 42 -8.81 12.81 2.85
CA ARG A 42 -7.73 12.22 2.06
C ARG A 42 -8.35 11.47 0.90
N VAL A 43 -7.80 11.67 -0.29
CA VAL A 43 -8.27 11.10 -1.56
C VAL A 43 -7.08 10.45 -2.23
N ILE A 44 -7.16 9.14 -2.48
CA ILE A 44 -6.12 8.37 -3.14
C ILE A 44 -6.59 8.07 -4.57
N PRO A 45 -5.98 8.71 -5.59
CA PRO A 45 -6.25 8.41 -6.99
C PRO A 45 -5.64 7.07 -7.41
N LYS A 46 -6.21 6.41 -8.43
CA LYS A 46 -5.53 5.36 -9.19
C LYS A 46 -4.44 5.96 -10.08
N LYS A 47 -3.49 5.14 -10.54
CA LYS A 47 -2.35 5.57 -11.37
C LYS A 47 -2.78 6.26 -12.66
N GLU A 48 -3.91 5.87 -13.24
CA GLU A 48 -4.44 6.41 -14.50
C GLU A 48 -5.35 7.63 -14.31
N SER A 49 -5.40 8.19 -13.10
CA SER A 49 -6.23 9.34 -12.78
C SER A 49 -5.69 10.63 -13.37
N LYS A 50 -6.58 11.45 -13.93
CA LYS A 50 -6.25 12.82 -14.32
C LYS A 50 -6.47 13.74 -13.11
N ILE A 51 -5.40 14.12 -12.41
CA ILE A 51 -5.47 14.95 -11.20
C ILE A 51 -6.28 16.24 -11.41
N LYS A 52 -6.19 16.85 -12.61
CA LYS A 52 -6.99 18.02 -12.99
C LYS A 52 -8.51 17.76 -12.92
N ASN A 53 -8.97 16.57 -13.28
CA ASN A 53 -10.39 16.20 -13.22
C ASN A 53 -10.83 15.98 -11.77
N ILE A 54 -10.00 15.30 -10.97
CA ILE A 54 -10.26 15.14 -9.54
C ILE A 54 -10.44 16.51 -8.89
N LYS A 55 -9.51 17.44 -9.10
CA LYS A 55 -9.59 18.79 -8.53
C LYS A 55 -10.88 19.55 -8.86
N LYS A 56 -11.47 19.31 -10.04
CA LYS A 56 -12.68 19.99 -10.47
C LYS A 56 -13.95 19.48 -9.79
N GLU A 57 -13.96 18.21 -9.41
CA GLU A 57 -15.21 17.49 -9.08
C GLU A 57 -15.22 16.87 -7.68
N ILE A 58 -14.06 16.78 -7.03
CA ILE A 58 -13.91 16.08 -5.76
C ILE A 58 -14.74 16.70 -4.63
N GLU A 59 -14.90 18.03 -4.58
CA GLU A 59 -15.69 18.67 -3.53
C GLU A 59 -17.16 18.25 -3.55
N VAL A 60 -17.75 18.10 -4.74
CA VAL A 60 -19.15 17.65 -4.89
C VAL A 60 -19.29 16.21 -4.40
N LEU A 61 -18.33 15.35 -4.75
CA LEU A 61 -18.30 13.97 -4.30
C LEU A 61 -18.17 13.88 -2.77
N LEU A 62 -17.26 14.64 -2.17
CA LEU A 62 -17.03 14.62 -0.72
C LEU A 62 -18.22 15.19 0.06
N LYS A 63 -18.88 16.23 -0.47
CA LYS A 63 -20.14 16.74 0.09
C LYS A 63 -21.22 15.65 0.11
N ALA A 64 -21.38 14.90 -0.98
CA ALA A 64 -22.34 13.80 -1.05
C ALA A 64 -22.01 12.68 -0.04
N LEU A 65 -20.73 12.40 0.22
CA LEU A 65 -20.32 11.47 1.28
C LEU A 65 -20.68 11.98 2.67
N ASP A 66 -20.46 13.27 2.96
CA ASP A 66 -20.85 13.91 4.23
C ASP A 66 -22.37 13.84 4.45
N GLU A 67 -23.19 14.17 3.44
CA GLU A 67 -24.65 14.11 3.50
C GLU A 67 -25.17 12.69 3.78
N ASN A 68 -24.47 11.69 3.25
CA ASN A 68 -24.78 10.27 3.47
C ASN A 68 -24.10 9.68 4.72
N LYS A 69 -23.40 10.51 5.53
CA LYS A 69 -22.65 10.10 6.73
C LYS A 69 -21.60 9.01 6.45
N ILE A 70 -21.05 8.98 5.24
CA ILE A 70 -20.00 8.04 4.85
C ILE A 70 -18.65 8.71 5.16
N SER A 71 -17.87 8.14 6.08
CA SER A 71 -16.55 8.69 6.47
C SER A 71 -15.37 8.06 5.72
N LYS A 72 -15.59 6.95 4.99
CA LYS A 72 -14.59 6.27 4.18
C LYS A 72 -15.24 5.43 3.08
N LEU A 73 -14.60 5.31 1.93
CA LEU A 73 -15.10 4.49 0.81
C LEU A 73 -13.96 3.98 -0.08
N TYR A 74 -14.10 2.75 -0.58
CA TYR A 74 -13.18 2.12 -1.53
C TYR A 74 -13.90 1.88 -2.86
N CYS A 75 -13.25 2.17 -3.97
CA CYS A 75 -13.86 2.08 -5.30
C CYS A 75 -13.85 0.66 -5.89
N ASP A 76 -12.88 -0.19 -5.51
CA ASP A 76 -12.68 -1.52 -6.09
C ASP A 76 -13.29 -2.66 -5.29
N TYR A 77 -14.13 -2.37 -4.30
CA TYR A 77 -14.77 -3.41 -3.49
C TYR A 77 -16.18 -3.71 -4.03
N PRO A 78 -16.38 -4.81 -4.79
CA PRO A 78 -17.72 -5.25 -5.20
C PRO A 78 -18.64 -5.62 -4.03
N PHE A 79 -18.10 -5.73 -2.80
CA PHE A 79 -18.82 -6.13 -1.59
C PHE A 79 -19.28 -4.98 -0.68
N SER A 80 -18.96 -3.71 -0.98
CA SER A 80 -19.44 -2.58 -0.16
C SER A 80 -20.84 -2.11 -0.56
N ILE A 81 -21.45 -2.75 -1.57
CA ILE A 81 -22.90 -2.85 -1.70
C ILE A 81 -23.33 -4.16 -1.01
N ASN A 82 -23.14 -4.22 0.32
CA ASN A 82 -24.09 -5.02 1.09
C ASN A 82 -25.48 -4.45 0.77
N ASN A 83 -26.50 -5.31 0.63
CA ASN A 83 -27.88 -5.00 0.21
C ASN A 83 -28.59 -3.84 0.96
N LYS A 84 -27.91 -3.18 1.91
CA LYS A 84 -28.32 -1.97 2.64
C LYS A 84 -28.00 -0.64 1.91
N CYS A 85 -27.18 -0.64 0.85
CA CYS A 85 -26.70 0.58 0.18
C CYS A 85 -27.26 0.75 -1.25
N ASN A 86 -28.56 0.50 -1.45
CA ASN A 86 -29.22 0.53 -2.76
C ASN A 86 -29.88 1.87 -3.14
N THR A 87 -29.54 2.96 -2.46
CA THR A 87 -30.09 4.28 -2.80
C THR A 87 -29.48 4.81 -4.10
N VAL A 88 -30.27 5.61 -4.83
CA VAL A 88 -29.82 6.26 -6.09
C VAL A 88 -28.56 7.10 -5.85
N ASP A 89 -28.43 7.71 -4.68
CA ASP A 89 -27.31 8.60 -4.35
C ASP A 89 -26.00 7.85 -4.11
N ILE A 90 -26.04 6.68 -3.46
CA ILE A 90 -24.83 5.85 -3.29
C ILE A 90 -24.33 5.34 -4.66
N LYS A 91 -25.24 4.94 -5.56
CA LYS A 91 -24.84 4.55 -6.93
C LYS A 91 -24.17 5.69 -7.70
N LYS A 92 -24.66 6.93 -7.57
CA LYS A 92 -24.03 8.13 -8.16
C LYS A 92 -22.66 8.42 -7.56
N ILE A 93 -22.49 8.24 -6.24
CA ILE A 93 -21.20 8.38 -5.55
C ILE A 93 -20.19 7.36 -6.11
N TYR A 94 -20.56 6.09 -6.22
CA TYR A 94 -19.69 5.06 -6.83
C TYR A 94 -19.36 5.37 -8.28
N SER A 95 -20.36 5.74 -9.09
CA SER A 95 -20.12 6.10 -10.48
C SER A 95 -19.11 7.26 -10.60
N SER A 96 -19.18 8.23 -9.70
CA SER A 96 -18.23 9.35 -9.65
C SER A 96 -16.83 8.90 -9.25
N LEU A 97 -16.70 8.03 -8.23
CA LEU A 97 -15.40 7.44 -7.86
C LEU A 97 -14.76 6.67 -9.02
N CYS A 98 -15.52 5.78 -9.66
CA CYS A 98 -15.06 5.00 -10.82
C CYS A 98 -14.62 5.91 -11.98
N ARG A 99 -15.44 6.91 -12.31
CA ARG A 99 -15.16 7.86 -13.41
C ARG A 99 -13.93 8.72 -13.13
N LEU A 100 -13.78 9.21 -11.90
CA LEU A 100 -12.61 9.97 -11.46
C LEU A 100 -11.38 9.08 -11.22
N ARG A 101 -11.56 7.75 -11.28
CA ARG A 101 -10.56 6.73 -10.99
C ARG A 101 -9.96 6.90 -9.60
N ILE A 102 -10.78 7.24 -8.61
CA ILE A 102 -10.34 7.34 -7.23
C ILE A 102 -10.37 5.95 -6.62
N GLU A 103 -9.29 5.53 -5.97
CA GLU A 103 -9.19 4.21 -5.32
C GLU A 103 -9.82 4.23 -3.92
N TYR A 104 -9.54 5.29 -3.16
CA TYR A 104 -9.92 5.40 -1.76
C TYR A 104 -10.19 6.85 -1.34
N VAL A 105 -11.17 7.04 -0.46
CA VAL A 105 -11.43 8.30 0.22
C VAL A 105 -11.64 8.08 1.72
N LYS A 106 -11.15 9.01 2.54
CA LYS A 106 -11.28 8.96 4.01
C LYS A 106 -11.38 10.35 4.60
N LYS A 107 -12.29 10.54 5.55
CA LYS A 107 -12.29 11.69 6.43
C LYS A 107 -11.13 11.59 7.43
N ILE A 108 -10.38 12.66 7.59
CA ILE A 108 -9.21 12.72 8.47
C ILE A 108 -9.45 13.74 9.58
N ALA A 109 -9.15 13.33 10.81
CA ALA A 109 -9.14 14.21 11.98
C ALA A 109 -7.71 14.69 12.19
N VAL A 110 -7.32 15.78 11.53
CA VAL A 110 -6.01 16.40 11.75
C VAL A 110 -6.25 17.87 12.06
N SER A 111 -5.95 18.29 13.29
CA SER A 111 -6.21 19.64 13.80
C SER A 111 -5.55 20.75 12.99
N SER A 112 -4.43 20.47 12.32
CA SER A 112 -3.70 21.40 11.46
C SER A 112 -4.27 21.52 10.03
N PHE A 113 -5.21 20.63 9.67
CA PHE A 113 -5.91 20.64 8.39
C PHE A 113 -7.38 20.84 8.68
N ASN A 114 -7.82 22.08 8.89
CA ASN A 114 -9.24 22.41 8.87
C ASN A 114 -9.68 22.62 7.42
N ASN A 115 -10.74 21.91 6.99
CA ASN A 115 -11.39 22.01 5.68
C ASN A 115 -10.42 21.92 4.48
N LYS A 116 -9.60 20.86 4.46
CA LYS A 116 -8.67 20.57 3.37
C LYS A 116 -8.89 19.18 2.79
N ILE A 117 -8.67 19.07 1.49
CA ILE A 117 -8.61 17.81 0.76
C ILE A 117 -7.14 17.57 0.42
N ILE A 118 -6.64 16.40 0.81
CA ILE A 118 -5.29 15.94 0.56
C ILE A 118 -5.36 14.84 -0.50
N ILE A 119 -4.86 15.13 -1.69
CA ILE A 119 -4.65 14.13 -2.75
C ILE A 119 -3.35 13.38 -2.41
N GLY A 120 -3.47 12.11 -2.00
CA GLY A 120 -2.33 11.23 -1.80
C GLY A 120 -1.72 10.79 -3.13
N TYR A 121 -0.54 10.19 -3.08
CA TYR A 121 0.03 9.60 -4.29
C TYR A 121 -0.81 8.40 -4.74
N PRO A 122 -1.00 8.19 -6.05
CA PRO A 122 -1.49 6.92 -6.52
C PRO A 122 -0.62 5.82 -5.98
N CYS A 123 -1.23 4.67 -5.70
CA CYS A 123 -0.48 3.55 -5.19
C CYS A 123 0.11 3.80 -3.79
N GLU A 124 -0.37 4.73 -2.95
CA GLU A 124 -0.09 4.77 -1.48
C GLU A 124 -0.51 3.50 -0.72
N GLY A 125 -0.99 2.51 -1.48
CA GLY A 125 -1.41 1.21 -1.02
C GLY A 125 -2.82 1.29 -0.46
N THR A 126 -3.61 0.30 -0.84
CA THR A 126 -4.79 -0.11 -0.07
C THR A 126 -4.45 -1.42 0.64
N ILE A 127 -5.42 -2.27 0.91
CA ILE A 127 -5.18 -3.56 1.58
C ILE A 127 -4.31 -4.42 0.67
N VAL A 128 -3.14 -4.80 1.15
CA VAL A 128 -2.30 -5.79 0.47
C VAL A 128 -2.86 -7.17 0.81
N GLU A 129 -3.38 -7.89 -0.18
CA GLU A 129 -3.78 -9.28 0.02
C GLU A 129 -2.56 -10.16 0.29
N GLU A 130 -2.66 -11.06 1.26
CA GLU A 130 -1.62 -12.02 1.66
C GLU A 130 -0.99 -12.76 0.48
N LYS A 131 -1.83 -13.23 -0.46
CA LYS A 131 -1.37 -13.96 -1.65
C LYS A 131 -0.40 -13.14 -2.51
N ASN A 132 -0.60 -11.83 -2.57
CA ASN A 132 0.24 -10.96 -3.38
C ASN A 132 1.61 -10.81 -2.74
N ILE A 133 1.69 -10.72 -1.40
CA ILE A 133 2.95 -10.68 -0.63
C ILE A 133 3.80 -11.89 -0.99
N ASN A 134 3.22 -13.09 -0.91
CA ASN A 134 3.94 -14.32 -1.21
C ASN A 134 4.41 -14.39 -2.66
N ILE A 135 3.59 -13.95 -3.62
CA ILE A 135 3.97 -13.90 -5.04
C ILE A 135 5.15 -12.92 -5.24
N ALA A 136 5.08 -11.74 -4.65
CA ALA A 136 6.12 -10.73 -4.80
C ALA A 136 7.44 -11.17 -4.18
N VAL A 137 7.40 -11.67 -2.95
CA VAL A 137 8.56 -12.24 -2.25
C VAL A 137 9.18 -13.38 -3.06
N ARG A 138 8.36 -14.29 -3.59
CA ARG A 138 8.82 -15.38 -4.46
C ARG A 138 9.50 -14.84 -5.72
N ASN A 139 8.88 -13.89 -6.41
CA ASN A 139 9.44 -13.30 -7.63
C ASN A 139 10.78 -12.62 -7.37
N GLU A 140 10.93 -11.97 -6.21
CA GLU A 140 12.16 -11.31 -5.82
C GLU A 140 13.27 -12.32 -5.48
N CYS A 141 12.95 -13.39 -4.71
CA CYS A 141 13.86 -14.50 -4.46
C CYS A 141 14.35 -15.17 -5.76
N LEU A 142 13.46 -15.31 -6.75
CA LEU A 142 13.73 -16.00 -8.00
C LEU A 142 14.42 -15.15 -9.07
N LYS A 143 14.80 -13.90 -8.78
CA LYS A 143 15.65 -13.12 -9.68
C LYS A 143 17.02 -13.77 -9.80
N GLU A 144 17.58 -13.76 -11.01
CA GLU A 144 18.80 -14.48 -11.33
C GLU A 144 19.98 -14.08 -10.43
N ASP A 145 20.13 -12.79 -10.13
CA ASP A 145 21.19 -12.29 -9.25
C ASP A 145 20.99 -12.73 -7.79
N ASN A 146 19.75 -12.73 -7.29
CA ASN A 146 19.41 -13.19 -5.95
C ASN A 146 19.58 -14.70 -5.80
N ILE A 147 19.16 -15.50 -6.81
CA ILE A 147 19.42 -16.94 -6.84
C ILE A 147 20.93 -17.20 -6.74
N LYS A 148 21.75 -16.50 -7.53
CA LYS A 148 23.22 -16.67 -7.49
C LYS A 148 23.79 -16.36 -6.10
N LYS A 149 23.32 -15.31 -5.44
CA LYS A 149 23.75 -14.94 -4.09
C LYS A 149 23.25 -15.92 -3.00
N LEU A 150 22.06 -16.49 -3.19
CA LEU A 150 21.44 -17.44 -2.25
C LEU A 150 21.97 -18.87 -2.42
N ASN A 151 22.45 -19.24 -3.61
CA ASN A 151 22.98 -20.56 -3.92
C ASN A 151 24.40 -20.76 -3.36
N THR A 152 24.51 -20.66 -2.03
CA THR A 152 25.73 -20.86 -1.25
C THR A 152 25.60 -22.13 -0.41
N ASN A 153 26.72 -22.71 0.01
CA ASN A 153 26.76 -23.89 0.88
C ASN A 153 26.60 -23.55 2.38
N LEU A 154 25.94 -22.43 2.69
CA LEU A 154 25.69 -22.02 4.06
C LEU A 154 24.60 -22.89 4.69
N LYS A 155 24.73 -23.09 6.01
CA LYS A 155 23.77 -23.86 6.81
C LYS A 155 22.38 -23.21 6.83
N GLU A 156 22.38 -21.87 6.90
CA GLU A 156 21.20 -21.02 6.87
C GLU A 156 21.41 -19.93 5.83
N ARG A 157 20.36 -19.64 5.05
CA ARG A 157 20.39 -18.61 4.01
C ARG A 157 19.38 -17.55 4.38
N HIS A 158 19.79 -16.29 4.43
CA HIS A 158 18.90 -15.20 4.81
C HIS A 158 18.65 -14.30 3.60
N PHE A 159 17.38 -14.09 3.27
CA PHE A 159 16.96 -13.17 2.21
C PHE A 159 16.17 -12.02 2.82
N VAL A 160 16.66 -10.79 2.64
CA VAL A 160 16.06 -9.61 3.25
C VAL A 160 15.45 -8.73 2.16
N ILE A 161 14.14 -8.52 2.26
CA ILE A 161 13.39 -7.62 1.40
C ILE A 161 13.04 -6.38 2.22
N TYR A 162 13.60 -5.24 1.82
CA TYR A 162 13.25 -3.95 2.39
C TYR A 162 12.32 -3.20 1.42
N VAL A 163 11.10 -2.92 1.87
CA VAL A 163 10.13 -2.10 1.14
C VAL A 163 10.46 -0.63 1.41
N ASP A 164 11.25 -0.04 0.51
CA ASP A 164 11.55 1.38 0.56
C ASP A 164 10.29 2.22 0.37
N GLU A 165 10.06 3.15 1.30
CA GLU A 165 8.99 4.13 1.28
C GLU A 165 8.95 4.95 -0.03
N SER A 166 10.11 5.11 -0.66
CA SER A 166 10.29 5.90 -1.88
C SER A 166 9.90 5.14 -3.15
N ASN A 167 9.98 3.81 -3.13
CA ASN A 167 9.89 3.00 -4.35
C ASN A 167 8.61 2.18 -4.44
N TYR A 168 8.01 1.80 -3.30
CA TYR A 168 6.94 0.81 -3.26
C TYR A 168 5.79 1.18 -2.33
N SER A 169 5.10 2.26 -2.69
CA SER A 169 4.00 2.77 -1.88
C SER A 169 2.81 1.81 -1.75
N VAL A 170 2.66 0.81 -2.64
CA VAL A 170 1.55 -0.17 -2.57
C VAL A 170 1.68 -1.15 -1.41
N TRP A 171 2.91 -1.39 -0.95
CA TRP A 171 3.22 -2.35 0.12
C TRP A 171 3.28 -1.66 1.50
N LYS A 172 3.17 -0.34 1.53
CA LYS A 172 3.13 0.45 2.77
C LYS A 172 2.07 -0.06 3.75
N PRO A 173 0.82 -0.34 3.34
CA PRO A 173 -0.21 -0.78 4.27
C PRO A 173 0.03 -2.15 4.91
N MET A 174 1.11 -2.86 4.53
CA MET A 174 1.55 -4.04 5.26
C MET A 174 1.80 -3.76 6.75
N VAL A 175 2.17 -2.54 7.11
CA VAL A 175 2.31 -2.11 8.53
C VAL A 175 0.98 -2.20 9.29
N TYR A 176 -0.16 -2.22 8.59
CA TYR A 176 -1.51 -2.24 9.17
C TYR A 176 -2.23 -3.58 9.05
N ILE A 177 -1.60 -4.61 8.47
CA ILE A 177 -2.22 -5.94 8.31
C ILE A 177 -1.48 -6.98 9.14
N HIS A 178 -2.17 -8.08 9.42
CA HIS A 178 -1.56 -9.25 10.02
C HIS A 178 -0.61 -9.93 9.03
N GLU A 179 0.36 -10.66 9.58
CA GLU A 179 1.29 -11.47 8.82
C GLU A 179 0.54 -12.49 7.93
N PRO A 180 1.03 -12.80 6.72
CA PRO A 180 0.36 -13.77 5.85
C PRO A 180 0.28 -15.15 6.49
N VAL A 181 -0.84 -15.85 6.32
CA VAL A 181 -1.04 -17.18 6.90
C VAL A 181 -0.16 -18.25 6.21
N SER A 182 0.27 -17.99 4.98
CA SER A 182 1.08 -18.89 4.17
C SER A 182 2.45 -18.30 3.85
N SER A 183 3.50 -19.12 3.87
CA SER A 183 4.84 -18.71 3.37
C SER A 183 4.88 -18.68 1.84
N PRO A 184 5.71 -17.79 1.25
CA PRO A 184 6.14 -17.94 -0.13
C PRO A 184 6.77 -19.33 -0.33
N GLN A 185 6.40 -19.99 -1.43
CA GLN A 185 6.97 -21.27 -1.83
C GLN A 185 8.17 -20.98 -2.72
N VAL A 186 9.38 -21.02 -2.16
CA VAL A 186 10.63 -20.86 -2.90
C VAL A 186 11.35 -22.19 -2.76
N ASN A 187 11.62 -22.94 -3.83
CA ASN A 187 12.24 -24.28 -3.70
C ASN A 187 13.74 -24.18 -3.34
N MET A 188 14.07 -23.66 -2.15
CA MET A 188 15.41 -23.45 -1.62
C MET A 188 15.46 -23.90 -0.16
N ASP A 189 16.24 -24.94 0.11
CA ASP A 189 16.36 -25.48 1.46
C ASP A 189 16.99 -24.46 2.43
N ASN A 190 16.56 -24.49 3.70
CA ASN A 190 17.11 -23.66 4.79
C ASN A 190 17.13 -22.15 4.50
N LEU A 191 16.18 -21.67 3.68
CA LEU A 191 16.01 -20.25 3.39
C LEU A 191 15.09 -19.61 4.44
N ILE A 192 15.57 -18.52 5.03
CA ILE A 192 14.86 -17.64 5.95
C ILE A 192 14.63 -16.30 5.25
N ILE A 193 13.39 -15.88 5.16
CA ILE A 193 12.98 -14.67 4.47
C ILE A 193 12.58 -13.62 5.51
N TRP A 194 13.11 -12.42 5.33
CA TRP A 194 12.80 -11.25 6.13
C TRP A 194 12.13 -10.22 5.24
N LEU A 195 11.01 -9.68 5.68
CA LEU A 195 10.26 -8.67 4.97
C LEU A 195 10.05 -7.48 5.88
N ILE A 196 10.61 -6.34 5.50
CA ILE A 196 10.65 -5.13 6.30
C ILE A 196 9.90 -4.05 5.54
N THR A 197 8.95 -3.40 6.21
CA THR A 197 8.23 -2.24 5.65
C THR A 197 8.10 -1.15 6.70
N SER A 198 8.01 0.10 6.24
CA SER A 198 7.82 1.27 7.09
C SER A 198 6.83 2.26 6.48
N ILE A 199 6.10 2.95 7.37
CA ILE A 199 5.34 4.15 7.06
C ILE A 199 5.55 5.16 8.19
N ASP A 200 6.12 6.31 7.85
CA ASP A 200 6.35 7.42 8.79
C ASP A 200 7.23 6.94 9.97
N THR A 201 6.68 6.88 11.19
CA THR A 201 7.40 6.38 12.38
C THR A 201 7.14 4.91 12.66
N ARG A 202 6.27 4.26 11.88
CA ARG A 202 5.87 2.87 12.10
C ARG A 202 6.65 1.94 11.22
N PHE A 203 7.00 0.77 11.74
CA PHE A 203 7.63 -0.27 10.97
C PHE A 203 7.19 -1.65 11.46
N VAL A 204 7.21 -2.61 10.53
CA VAL A 204 7.00 -4.01 10.85
C VAL A 204 8.06 -4.87 10.17
N ILE A 205 8.53 -5.87 10.92
CA ILE A 205 9.46 -6.88 10.44
C ILE A 205 8.76 -8.23 10.52
N TRP A 206 8.54 -8.84 9.36
CA TRP A 206 8.07 -10.20 9.25
C TRP A 206 9.22 -11.15 8.91
N LYS A 207 9.16 -12.35 9.44
CA LYS A 207 10.08 -13.44 9.15
C LYS A 207 9.29 -14.67 8.74
N SER A 208 9.75 -15.40 7.75
CA SER A 208 9.22 -16.74 7.43
C SER A 208 10.37 -17.66 7.07
N ASP A 209 10.36 -18.85 7.64
CA ASP A 209 11.16 -19.95 7.12
C ASP A 209 10.48 -20.45 5.84
N ASN A 210 11.26 -20.91 4.86
CA ASN A 210 10.74 -21.35 3.58
C ASN A 210 9.72 -22.50 3.73
N GLY A 211 8.48 -22.25 3.31
CA GLY A 211 7.36 -23.18 3.47
C GLY A 211 6.71 -23.17 4.86
N GLY A 212 7.18 -22.32 5.77
CA GLY A 212 6.66 -22.14 7.13
C GLY A 212 5.48 -21.18 7.21
N LYS A 213 5.26 -20.62 8.42
CA LYS A 213 4.34 -19.50 8.64
C LYS A 213 5.14 -18.21 8.79
N TRP A 214 4.53 -17.09 8.43
CA TRP A 214 5.09 -15.80 8.79
C TRP A 214 4.94 -15.55 10.29
N GLU A 215 5.92 -14.84 10.83
CA GLU A 215 5.98 -14.41 12.22
C GLU A 215 6.32 -12.92 12.28
N ILE A 216 5.63 -12.18 13.13
CA ILE A 216 6.00 -10.80 13.44
C ILE A 216 7.14 -10.82 14.44
N ILE A 217 8.31 -10.35 14.03
CA ILE A 217 9.50 -10.27 14.90
C ILE A 217 9.56 -8.94 15.64
N HIS A 218 9.06 -7.87 15.02
CA HIS A 218 9.01 -6.55 15.64
C HIS A 218 7.93 -5.66 15.04
N THR A 219 7.29 -4.86 15.88
CA THR A 219 6.41 -3.75 15.48
C THR A 219 6.66 -2.54 16.37
N ASN A 220 6.64 -1.35 15.77
CA ASN A 220 6.44 -0.09 16.48
C ASN A 220 5.23 0.59 15.83
N ILE A 221 4.12 0.68 16.59
CA ILE A 221 2.80 1.11 16.10
C ILE A 221 2.48 2.52 16.60
#